data_AF-A0A1B6B8F0-F1
#
_entry.id   AF-A0A1B6B8F0-F1
#
_cell.length_a   1.000
_cell.length_b   1.000
_cell.length_c   1.000
_cell.angle_alpha   90.00
_cell.angle_beta   90.00
_cell.angle_gamma   90.00
#
_symmetry.space_group_name_H-M   'P 1'
#
loop_
_entity.id
_entity.type
_entity.pdbx_description
1 polymer ?
#
loop_
_entity_poly.entity_id
_entity_poly.type
_entity_poly.pdbx_seq_one_letter_code
_entity_poly.pdbx_strand_id
1 'polypeptide(L)'
;MTANNERFKMMKVCLPPIVNGAGSIEVKQEVTTPQTDTYQSEMPFQVTGAHFTIPVEEIQTLYPPSDGSSNYGNSIAHITFKKKSYPWENSILPKAIRVGADGFVEEDQDIQVLPWLALICISEEEQITAKNITLEDLFKNSDEALFYPLKQMPLCTEKPDSICCVIDLPLDLYSQIMPREDEIQYLTHVKLLDLHDKVDDMVSMDGYFSVVVSNRFIPSGENDMKKSTIHLVSLEGYEGYLPEGAKYAELEEKKTVRLVSLFSWHVFSTQKGESDFRNIITNIDSKPLAMTENEVLRRGQIPLHHRTRTGEKTVSLYRGPLIPYPPEASPRITKHTADGFMIYDPEHGLMDASYSAAWQLGRLLILKNQAIASALITWKKNISRQKHLEANKSVFKAQMQFGLKMEQGDIIDFWVNTLSKELLENELIAPISIDTKLEKKGDQDEKLEK
;
A
#
# COMPACT_ATOMS: atom_id res chain seq x y z
N MET A 1 -19.75 -12.00 25.10
CA MET A 1 -19.73 -12.39 23.67
C MET A 1 -18.38 -11.98 23.11
N THR A 2 -17.41 -12.88 23.16
CA THR A 2 -16.10 -12.74 22.51
C THR A 2 -16.33 -12.81 21.01
N ALA A 3 -16.26 -11.68 20.31
CA ALA A 3 -16.18 -11.69 18.86
C ALA A 3 -14.85 -12.37 18.49
N ASN A 4 -14.91 -13.60 18.00
CA ASN A 4 -13.78 -14.29 17.39
C ASN A 4 -13.25 -13.38 16.28
N ASN A 5 -12.11 -12.76 16.54
CA ASN A 5 -11.40 -11.91 15.60
C ASN A 5 -10.60 -12.81 14.64
N GLU A 6 -11.29 -13.69 13.91
CA GLU A 6 -10.69 -14.56 12.89
C GLU A 6 -10.45 -13.72 11.63
N ARG A 7 -9.41 -12.87 11.66
CA ARG A 7 -9.07 -11.91 10.60
C ARG A 7 -7.99 -12.38 9.62
N PHE A 8 -7.59 -13.65 9.65
CA PHE A 8 -6.55 -14.15 8.76
C PHE A 8 -7.03 -15.39 8.00
N LYS A 9 -7.22 -15.24 6.68
CA LYS A 9 -7.59 -16.33 5.78
C LYS A 9 -6.46 -16.54 4.78
N MET A 10 -6.00 -17.79 4.68
CA MET A 10 -5.09 -18.26 3.64
C MET A 10 -5.84 -19.20 2.71
N MET A 11 -5.59 -19.08 1.42
CA MET A 11 -6.01 -20.07 0.43
C MET A 11 -4.77 -20.76 -0.12
N LYS A 12 -4.84 -22.09 -0.24
CA LYS A 12 -3.71 -22.91 -0.70
C LYS A 12 -3.35 -22.62 -2.16
N VAL A 13 -4.37 -22.51 -3.02
CA VAL A 13 -4.22 -22.34 -4.47
C VAL A 13 -5.28 -21.37 -4.99
N CYS A 14 -4.92 -20.57 -5.99
CA CYS A 14 -5.87 -19.78 -6.77
C CYS A 14 -5.50 -19.88 -8.25
N LEU A 15 -6.31 -20.60 -9.02
CA LEU A 15 -6.06 -20.78 -10.45
C LEU A 15 -6.52 -19.55 -11.24
N PRO A 16 -5.84 -19.19 -12.33
CA PRO A 16 -6.35 -18.17 -13.23
C PRO A 16 -7.64 -18.69 -13.92
N PRO A 17 -8.57 -17.80 -14.31
CA PRO A 17 -9.79 -18.22 -15.00
C PRO A 17 -9.50 -18.83 -16.38
N ILE A 18 -8.39 -18.44 -17.01
CA ILE A 18 -7.89 -18.99 -18.27
C ILE A 18 -6.39 -19.20 -18.13
N VAL A 19 -5.90 -20.36 -18.56
CA VAL A 19 -4.49 -20.75 -18.48
C VAL A 19 -3.76 -20.34 -19.76
N ASN A 20 -2.45 -20.10 -19.68
CA ASN A 20 -1.62 -19.85 -20.85
C ASN A 20 -1.67 -21.04 -21.81
N GLY A 21 -1.94 -20.77 -23.09
CA GLY A 21 -2.11 -21.80 -24.10
C GLY A 21 -2.97 -21.37 -25.30
N ALA A 22 -3.17 -22.31 -26.21
CA ALA A 22 -4.11 -22.14 -27.32
C ALA A 22 -5.50 -22.61 -26.89
N GLY A 23 -6.51 -21.80 -27.19
CA GLY A 23 -7.93 -22.13 -26.98
C GLY A 23 -8.75 -21.80 -28.21
N SER A 24 -10.01 -22.22 -28.23
CA SER A 24 -10.97 -21.79 -29.23
C SER A 24 -12.28 -21.35 -28.58
N ILE A 25 -12.87 -20.29 -29.14
CA ILE A 25 -14.21 -19.82 -28.76
C ILE A 25 -15.18 -20.43 -29.77
N GLU A 26 -16.06 -21.30 -29.30
CA GLU A 26 -17.14 -21.86 -30.10
C GLU A 26 -18.43 -21.08 -29.83
N VAL A 27 -18.98 -20.42 -30.85
CA VAL A 27 -20.26 -19.72 -30.79
C VAL A 27 -21.31 -20.59 -31.47
N LYS A 28 -22.29 -21.07 -30.69
CA LYS A 28 -23.48 -21.78 -31.18
C LYS A 28 -24.69 -20.86 -31.10
N GLN A 29 -25.36 -20.65 -32.22
CA GLN A 29 -26.63 -19.92 -32.29
C GLN A 29 -27.72 -20.85 -32.81
N GLU A 30 -28.73 -21.09 -31.99
CA GLU A 30 -29.95 -21.79 -32.39
C GLU A 30 -31.04 -20.76 -32.72
N VAL A 31 -31.51 -20.79 -33.96
CA VAL A 31 -32.67 -20.01 -34.43
C VAL A 31 -33.86 -20.95 -34.44
N THR A 32 -34.92 -20.61 -33.72
CA THR A 32 -36.12 -21.47 -33.58
C THR A 32 -37.29 -21.04 -34.47
N THR A 33 -37.23 -19.85 -35.08
CA THR A 33 -38.27 -19.33 -35.98
C THR A 33 -37.65 -18.44 -37.06
N PRO A 34 -38.12 -18.48 -38.32
CA PRO A 34 -39.27 -19.25 -38.85
C PRO A 34 -39.00 -20.75 -39.08
N GLN A 35 -37.74 -21.18 -39.04
CA GLN A 35 -37.31 -22.57 -39.14
C GLN A 35 -36.21 -22.83 -38.11
N THR A 36 -36.11 -24.07 -37.61
CA THR A 36 -35.03 -24.46 -36.70
C THR A 36 -33.72 -24.58 -37.47
N ASP A 37 -32.79 -23.66 -37.24
CA ASP A 37 -31.44 -23.67 -37.79
C ASP A 37 -30.40 -23.50 -36.68
N THR A 38 -29.24 -24.13 -36.85
CA THR A 38 -28.12 -24.01 -35.91
C THR A 38 -26.90 -23.48 -36.67
N TYR A 39 -26.38 -22.35 -36.23
CA TYR A 39 -25.13 -21.77 -36.73
C TYR A 39 -24.02 -22.03 -35.72
N GLN A 40 -22.86 -22.45 -36.21
CA GLN A 40 -21.67 -22.65 -35.39
C GLN A 40 -20.50 -21.90 -36.03
N SER A 41 -19.73 -21.19 -35.21
CA SER A 41 -18.50 -20.54 -35.63
C SER A 41 -17.44 -20.78 -34.56
N GLU A 42 -16.23 -21.11 -34.99
CA GLU A 42 -15.08 -21.31 -34.12
C GLU A 42 -14.03 -20.25 -34.40
N MET A 43 -13.56 -19.58 -33.34
CA MET A 43 -12.48 -18.60 -33.41
C MET A 43 -11.33 -19.04 -32.49
N PRO A 44 -10.15 -19.39 -33.05
CA PRO A 44 -8.99 -19.70 -32.22
C PRO A 44 -8.44 -18.44 -31.55
N PHE A 45 -7.96 -18.58 -30.32
CA PHE A 45 -7.25 -17.52 -29.60
C PHE A 45 -6.06 -18.11 -28.84
N GLN A 46 -5.14 -17.24 -28.42
CA GLN A 46 -3.97 -17.62 -27.64
C GLN A 46 -3.85 -16.70 -26.42
N VAL A 47 -3.58 -17.31 -25.27
CA VAL A 47 -3.27 -16.61 -24.03
C VAL A 47 -1.79 -16.83 -23.76
N THR A 48 -1.03 -15.74 -23.70
CA THR A 48 0.41 -15.75 -23.45
C THR A 48 0.76 -14.79 -22.33
N GLY A 49 1.75 -15.17 -21.53
CA GLY A 49 2.36 -14.34 -20.49
C GLY A 49 3.85 -14.11 -20.72
N ALA A 50 4.47 -13.39 -19.79
CA ALA A 50 5.93 -13.36 -19.66
C ALA A 50 6.38 -14.61 -18.88
N HIS A 51 7.42 -15.29 -19.38
CA HIS A 51 7.96 -16.53 -18.79
C HIS A 51 9.38 -16.36 -18.23
N PHE A 52 10.12 -15.35 -18.71
CA PHE A 52 11.54 -15.18 -18.40
C PHE A 52 11.84 -13.89 -17.63
N THR A 53 10.82 -13.03 -17.46
CA THR A 53 10.89 -11.80 -16.68
C THR A 53 9.57 -11.57 -15.96
N ILE A 54 9.59 -10.81 -14.88
CA ILE A 54 8.37 -10.33 -14.21
C ILE A 54 8.28 -8.80 -14.29
N PRO A 55 7.09 -8.25 -14.62
CA PRO A 55 6.86 -6.81 -14.47
C PRO A 55 6.96 -6.41 -13.00
N VAL A 56 7.79 -5.41 -12.69
CA VAL A 56 7.97 -4.91 -11.31
C VAL A 56 6.64 -4.39 -10.73
N GLU A 57 5.71 -3.96 -11.58
CA GLU A 57 4.39 -3.48 -11.19
C GLU A 57 3.49 -4.56 -10.55
N GLU A 58 3.74 -5.84 -10.82
CA GLU A 58 3.03 -6.97 -10.21
C GLU A 58 3.49 -7.24 -8.78
N ILE A 59 4.70 -6.78 -8.41
CA ILE A 59 5.26 -6.97 -7.08
C ILE A 59 4.65 -5.94 -6.13
N GLN A 60 4.00 -6.43 -5.06
CA GLN A 60 3.41 -5.59 -4.03
C GLN A 60 4.40 -5.26 -2.92
N THR A 61 5.10 -6.27 -2.39
CA THR A 61 6.09 -6.09 -1.31
C THR A 61 7.19 -7.14 -1.38
N LEU A 62 8.39 -6.73 -0.99
CA LEU A 62 9.56 -7.60 -0.77
C LEU A 62 9.88 -7.61 0.72
N TYR A 63 10.21 -8.79 1.24
CA TYR A 63 10.76 -8.92 2.59
C TYR A 63 11.92 -9.93 2.59
N PRO A 64 13.08 -9.56 3.18
CA PRO A 64 13.45 -8.20 3.57
C PRO A 64 13.45 -7.22 2.39
N PRO A 65 13.38 -5.90 2.64
CA PRO A 65 13.43 -4.92 1.57
C PRO A 65 14.77 -4.99 0.83
N SER A 66 14.76 -4.58 -0.45
CA SER A 66 16.00 -4.46 -1.24
C SER A 66 17.02 -3.61 -0.51
N ASP A 67 18.25 -4.11 -0.47
CA ASP A 67 19.40 -3.49 0.17
C ASP A 67 19.20 -3.20 1.66
N GLY A 68 18.23 -3.87 2.28
CA GLY A 68 17.98 -3.81 3.71
C GLY A 68 19.14 -4.41 4.51
N SER A 69 19.45 -3.79 5.66
CA SER A 69 20.53 -4.20 6.55
C SER A 69 20.02 -4.37 7.99
N SER A 70 19.94 -5.61 8.47
CA SER A 70 19.45 -5.92 9.82
C SER A 70 19.83 -7.34 10.27
N ASN A 71 19.23 -7.81 11.36
CA ASN A 71 19.29 -9.23 11.73
C ASN A 71 18.14 -10.00 11.06
N TYR A 72 18.44 -10.60 9.91
CA TYR A 72 17.52 -11.46 9.18
C TYR A 72 17.78 -12.96 9.42
N GLY A 73 18.61 -13.33 10.41
CA GLY A 73 19.00 -14.72 10.66
C GLY A 73 17.84 -15.65 11.03
N ASN A 74 16.77 -15.08 11.61
CA ASN A 74 15.53 -15.77 11.93
C ASN A 74 14.37 -15.39 10.99
N SER A 75 14.68 -14.73 9.87
CA SER A 75 13.70 -14.28 8.88
C SER A 75 13.71 -15.19 7.66
N ILE A 76 12.51 -15.49 7.18
CA ILE A 76 12.30 -16.19 5.91
C ILE A 76 11.94 -15.13 4.87
N ALA A 77 12.66 -15.14 3.74
CA ALA A 77 12.39 -14.22 2.66
C ALA A 77 11.02 -14.52 2.03
N HIS A 78 10.29 -13.49 1.66
CA HIS A 78 9.05 -13.65 0.92
C HIS A 78 8.77 -12.49 -0.01
N ILE A 79 8.11 -12.80 -1.12
CA ILE A 79 7.63 -11.86 -2.12
C ILE A 79 6.11 -11.94 -2.17
N THR A 80 5.44 -10.79 -2.23
CA THR A 80 3.98 -10.71 -2.39
C THR A 80 3.65 -10.09 -3.73
N PHE A 81 2.75 -10.69 -4.50
CA PHE A 81 2.24 -10.16 -5.75
C PHE A 81 0.82 -9.59 -5.60
N LYS A 82 0.49 -8.62 -6.43
CA LYS A 82 -0.86 -8.04 -6.52
C LYS A 82 -1.87 -9.03 -7.08
N LYS A 83 -1.47 -9.79 -8.09
CA LYS A 83 -2.32 -10.80 -8.72
C LYS A 83 -2.33 -12.10 -7.92
N LYS A 84 -3.53 -12.52 -7.48
CA LYS A 84 -3.72 -13.72 -6.66
C LYS A 84 -3.40 -15.04 -7.37
N SER A 85 -3.49 -15.09 -8.70
CA SER A 85 -3.24 -16.31 -9.50
C SER A 85 -1.80 -16.45 -10.00
N TYR A 86 -0.97 -15.42 -9.86
CA TYR A 86 0.32 -15.32 -10.56
C TYR A 86 1.24 -16.55 -10.40
N PRO A 87 1.42 -17.13 -9.21
CA PRO A 87 2.24 -18.33 -9.04
C PRO A 87 1.70 -19.59 -9.72
N TRP A 88 0.45 -19.59 -10.21
CA TRP A 88 -0.21 -20.72 -10.87
C TRP A 88 -0.60 -20.42 -12.32
N GLU A 89 -0.10 -19.33 -12.91
CA GLU A 89 -0.39 -18.96 -14.31
C GLU A 89 0.34 -19.83 -15.32
N ASN A 90 1.53 -20.28 -14.96
CA ASN A 90 2.26 -21.32 -15.67
C ASN A 90 2.27 -22.59 -14.83
N SER A 91 2.41 -23.72 -15.52
CA SER A 91 2.43 -25.03 -14.89
C SER A 91 3.85 -25.60 -14.90
N ILE A 92 4.28 -26.20 -13.78
CA ILE A 92 5.48 -27.04 -13.74
C ILE A 92 5.29 -28.28 -14.65
N LEU A 93 4.04 -28.73 -14.78
CA LEU A 93 3.60 -29.87 -15.56
C LEU A 93 3.06 -29.42 -16.93
N PRO A 94 3.60 -29.88 -18.07
CA PRO A 94 3.04 -29.58 -19.39
C PRO A 94 1.60 -30.06 -19.62
N LYS A 95 1.01 -30.84 -18.69
CA LYS A 95 -0.28 -31.55 -18.85
C LYS A 95 -1.24 -31.53 -17.64
N ALA A 96 -0.88 -30.94 -16.50
CA ALA A 96 -1.63 -31.19 -15.26
C ALA A 96 -2.84 -30.28 -15.02
N ILE A 97 -2.92 -29.13 -15.68
CA ILE A 97 -4.18 -28.39 -15.68
C ILE A 97 -5.06 -29.07 -16.72
N ARG A 98 -6.00 -29.91 -16.27
CA ARG A 98 -7.08 -30.39 -17.15
C ARG A 98 -7.91 -29.18 -17.54
N VAL A 99 -7.68 -28.73 -18.77
CA VAL A 99 -8.51 -27.71 -19.40
C VAL A 99 -9.63 -28.47 -20.09
N GLY A 100 -10.87 -28.18 -19.72
CA GLY A 100 -12.05 -28.70 -20.41
C GLY A 100 -12.03 -28.31 -21.89
N ALA A 101 -12.86 -28.94 -22.71
CA ALA A 101 -12.96 -28.62 -24.13
C ALA A 101 -13.33 -27.13 -24.40
N ASP A 102 -13.77 -26.41 -23.37
CA ASP A 102 -14.17 -25.02 -23.34
C ASP A 102 -13.06 -24.02 -22.92
N GLY A 103 -11.85 -24.49 -22.61
CA GLY A 103 -10.74 -23.62 -22.22
C GLY A 103 -10.70 -23.24 -20.73
N PHE A 104 -11.64 -23.76 -19.93
CA PHE A 104 -11.69 -23.54 -18.47
C PHE A 104 -11.01 -24.67 -17.71
N VAL A 105 -10.53 -24.38 -16.50
CA VAL A 105 -9.92 -25.39 -15.63
C VAL A 105 -11.01 -26.29 -15.03
N GLU A 106 -10.93 -27.61 -15.27
CA GLU A 106 -11.78 -28.59 -14.58
C GLU A 106 -11.31 -28.75 -13.13
N GLU A 107 -12.19 -28.45 -12.17
CA GLU A 107 -11.96 -28.68 -10.74
C GLU A 107 -12.07 -30.18 -10.40
N ASP A 108 -11.05 -30.95 -10.78
CA ASP A 108 -10.90 -32.32 -10.28
C ASP A 108 -10.22 -32.27 -8.90
N GLN A 109 -10.84 -32.85 -7.87
CA GLN A 109 -10.42 -32.70 -6.47
C GLN A 109 -9.03 -33.29 -6.16
N ASP A 110 -8.50 -34.11 -7.08
CA ASP A 110 -7.22 -34.81 -6.93
C ASP A 110 -6.06 -34.19 -7.75
N ILE A 111 -6.26 -33.08 -8.48
CA ILE A 111 -5.17 -32.44 -9.24
C ILE A 111 -4.33 -31.54 -8.32
N GLN A 112 -3.11 -31.97 -8.04
CA GLN A 112 -2.11 -31.17 -7.33
C GLN A 112 -1.50 -30.13 -8.28
N VAL A 113 -2.04 -28.90 -8.27
CA VAL A 113 -1.47 -27.78 -9.02
C VAL A 113 -0.29 -27.19 -8.25
N LEU A 114 0.91 -27.40 -8.77
CA LEU A 114 2.14 -26.84 -8.20
C LEU A 114 2.43 -25.45 -8.80
N PRO A 115 2.87 -24.49 -8.00
CA PRO A 115 3.22 -23.16 -8.51
C PRO A 115 4.54 -23.23 -9.28
N TRP A 116 4.64 -22.51 -10.40
CA TRP A 116 5.84 -22.48 -11.24
C TRP A 116 6.98 -21.61 -10.69
N LEU A 117 6.85 -21.10 -9.46
CA LEU A 117 7.77 -20.16 -8.85
C LEU A 117 8.36 -20.75 -7.56
N ALA A 118 9.65 -20.52 -7.35
CA ALA A 118 10.28 -20.71 -6.05
C ALA A 118 11.12 -19.49 -5.68
N LEU A 119 11.23 -19.24 -4.38
CA LEU A 119 12.10 -18.20 -3.85
C LEU A 119 13.29 -18.87 -3.17
N ILE A 120 14.49 -18.66 -3.70
CA ILE A 120 15.72 -19.20 -3.13
C ILE A 120 16.60 -18.05 -2.63
N CYS A 121 17.24 -18.27 -1.50
CA CYS A 121 18.25 -17.35 -0.98
C CYS A 121 19.63 -17.91 -1.35
N ILE A 122 20.60 -17.09 -1.72
CA ILE A 122 21.98 -17.48 -2.04
C ILE A 122 22.94 -16.54 -1.30
N SER A 123 23.88 -17.08 -0.53
CA SER A 123 24.90 -16.28 0.16
C SER A 123 26.06 -15.93 -0.78
N GLU A 124 26.72 -14.79 -0.53
CA GLU A 124 27.95 -14.42 -1.24
C GLU A 124 29.06 -15.48 -1.11
N GLU A 125 29.09 -16.23 -0.01
CA GLU A 125 30.06 -17.32 0.22
C GLU A 125 29.84 -18.52 -0.71
N GLU A 126 28.63 -18.69 -1.24
CA GLU A 126 28.29 -19.76 -2.20
C GLU A 126 28.75 -19.42 -3.64
N GLN A 127 29.25 -18.19 -3.86
CA GLN A 127 29.93 -17.72 -5.09
C GLN A 127 29.15 -17.92 -6.40
N ILE A 128 27.82 -17.88 -6.36
CA ILE A 128 26.99 -17.96 -7.56
C ILE A 128 26.79 -16.57 -8.15
N THR A 129 27.13 -16.42 -9.44
CA THR A 129 26.93 -15.17 -10.17
C THR A 129 25.82 -15.33 -11.20
N ALA A 130 24.88 -14.39 -11.19
CA ALA A 130 23.83 -14.30 -12.19
C ALA A 130 24.40 -13.78 -13.53
N LYS A 131 23.97 -14.36 -14.64
CA LYS A 131 24.39 -14.02 -16.00
C LYS A 131 23.18 -13.59 -16.82
N ASN A 132 23.36 -12.58 -17.67
CA ASN A 132 22.35 -12.20 -18.63
C ASN A 132 22.68 -12.84 -19.98
N ILE A 133 21.74 -13.62 -20.52
CA ILE A 133 21.87 -14.29 -21.82
C ILE A 133 20.63 -14.03 -22.66
N THR A 134 20.73 -14.23 -23.98
CA THR A 134 19.56 -14.18 -24.86
C THR A 134 18.74 -15.47 -24.72
N LEU A 135 17.44 -15.42 -25.02
CA LEU A 135 16.61 -16.62 -25.06
C LEU A 135 17.09 -17.59 -26.14
N GLU A 136 17.57 -17.09 -27.27
CA GLU A 136 18.17 -17.91 -28.30
C GLU A 136 19.37 -18.73 -27.77
N ASP A 137 20.25 -18.11 -26.97
CA ASP A 137 21.37 -18.81 -26.35
C ASP A 137 20.94 -19.78 -25.24
N LEU A 138 19.88 -19.45 -24.49
CA LEU A 138 19.30 -20.34 -23.48
C LEU A 138 18.84 -21.67 -24.08
N PHE A 139 18.22 -21.64 -25.27
CA PHE A 139 17.67 -22.83 -25.94
C PHE A 139 18.64 -23.52 -26.89
N LYS A 140 19.76 -22.90 -27.27
CA LYS A 140 20.82 -23.54 -28.09
C LYS A 140 21.71 -24.51 -27.31
N ASN A 141 21.53 -24.59 -26.00
CA ASN A 141 22.47 -25.15 -25.02
C ASN A 141 23.25 -26.39 -25.51
N SER A 142 24.57 -26.23 -25.69
CA SER A 142 25.47 -27.24 -26.26
C SER A 142 26.35 -27.96 -25.24
N ASP A 143 26.26 -27.59 -23.96
CA ASP A 143 27.05 -28.20 -22.88
C ASP A 143 26.32 -29.39 -22.28
N GLU A 144 26.87 -30.59 -22.47
CA GLU A 144 26.30 -31.84 -21.93
C GLU A 144 26.32 -31.89 -20.40
N ALA A 145 27.21 -31.13 -19.73
CA ALA A 145 27.32 -31.12 -18.28
C ALA A 145 26.31 -30.20 -17.58
N LEU A 146 25.63 -29.34 -18.35
CA LEU A 146 24.65 -28.36 -17.87
C LEU A 146 23.22 -28.86 -18.11
N PHE A 147 22.41 -28.88 -17.06
CA PHE A 147 21.00 -29.23 -17.16
C PHE A 147 20.11 -27.99 -17.29
N TYR A 148 19.20 -28.02 -18.26
CA TYR A 148 18.07 -27.10 -18.36
C TYR A 148 16.88 -27.88 -18.98
N PRO A 149 15.68 -27.88 -18.36
CA PRO A 149 14.63 -28.82 -18.73
C PRO A 149 13.90 -28.48 -20.04
N LEU A 150 13.79 -27.18 -20.37
CA LEU A 150 13.03 -26.76 -21.55
C LEU A 150 13.88 -26.85 -22.81
N LYS A 151 13.51 -27.77 -23.71
CA LYS A 151 14.18 -27.99 -25.00
C LYS A 151 13.80 -26.97 -26.07
N GLN A 152 12.66 -26.33 -25.91
CA GLN A 152 12.13 -25.34 -26.84
C GLN A 152 11.44 -24.22 -26.06
N MET A 153 11.37 -23.04 -26.69
CA MET A 153 10.71 -21.88 -26.11
C MET A 153 9.20 -22.13 -25.96
N PRO A 154 8.63 -21.91 -24.77
CA PRO A 154 7.19 -22.02 -24.56
C PRO A 154 6.44 -20.90 -25.32
N LEU A 155 5.12 -21.03 -25.42
CA LEU A 155 4.26 -20.01 -26.02
C LEU A 155 4.24 -18.78 -25.09
N CYS A 156 5.04 -17.76 -25.40
CA CYS A 156 5.24 -16.60 -24.54
C CYS A 156 5.27 -15.28 -25.34
N THR A 157 5.26 -14.16 -24.62
CA THR A 157 5.27 -12.82 -25.23
C THR A 157 6.67 -12.35 -25.64
N GLU A 158 7.71 -12.91 -25.03
CA GLU A 158 9.10 -12.58 -25.32
C GLU A 158 9.54 -13.09 -26.70
N LYS A 159 10.56 -12.45 -27.27
CA LYS A 159 11.16 -12.83 -28.56
C LYS A 159 12.49 -13.55 -28.33
N PRO A 160 13.01 -14.35 -29.28
CA PRO A 160 14.28 -15.07 -29.12
C PRO A 160 15.50 -14.18 -28.79
N ASP A 161 15.47 -12.91 -29.22
CA ASP A 161 16.51 -11.90 -28.95
C ASP A 161 16.36 -11.22 -27.57
N SER A 162 15.29 -11.51 -26.84
CA SER A 162 15.04 -10.95 -25.51
C SER A 162 16.07 -11.48 -24.50
N ILE A 163 16.41 -10.64 -23.52
CA ILE A 163 17.41 -10.96 -22.49
C ILE A 163 16.71 -11.57 -21.28
N CYS A 164 17.25 -12.66 -20.76
CA CYS A 164 16.86 -13.26 -19.49
C CYS A 164 18.05 -13.39 -18.54
N CYS A 165 17.76 -13.43 -17.25
CA CYS A 165 18.76 -13.65 -16.21
C CYS A 165 18.79 -15.13 -15.81
N VAL A 166 19.98 -15.73 -15.76
CA VAL A 166 20.18 -17.13 -15.39
C VAL A 166 21.20 -17.28 -14.27
N ILE A 167 21.03 -18.32 -13.46
CA ILE A 167 21.99 -18.76 -12.45
C ILE A 167 22.33 -20.22 -12.70
N ASP A 168 23.62 -20.54 -12.64
CA ASP A 168 24.13 -21.91 -12.80
C ASP A 168 24.52 -22.43 -11.41
N LEU A 169 23.79 -23.42 -10.90
CA LEU A 169 24.01 -23.99 -9.57
C LEU A 169 24.74 -25.33 -9.68
N PRO A 170 25.85 -25.55 -8.95
CA PRO A 170 26.41 -26.90 -8.76
C PRO A 170 25.37 -27.84 -8.13
N LEU A 171 25.39 -29.12 -8.50
CA LEU A 171 24.39 -30.10 -8.02
C LEU A 171 24.34 -30.17 -6.48
N ASP A 172 25.50 -30.12 -5.82
CA ASP A 172 25.58 -30.13 -4.35
C ASP A 172 24.81 -28.96 -3.74
N LEU A 173 24.99 -27.75 -4.28
CA LEU A 173 24.30 -26.56 -3.80
C LEU A 173 22.81 -26.59 -4.17
N TYR A 174 22.47 -27.05 -5.38
CA TYR A 174 21.08 -27.22 -5.83
C TYR A 174 20.28 -28.07 -4.85
N SER A 175 20.85 -29.19 -4.40
CA SER A 175 20.23 -30.10 -3.43
C SER A 175 19.96 -29.45 -2.06
N GLN A 176 20.78 -28.46 -1.67
CA GLN A 176 20.70 -27.81 -0.37
C GLN A 176 19.75 -26.61 -0.36
N ILE A 177 19.64 -25.89 -1.48
CA ILE A 177 18.91 -24.61 -1.53
C ILE A 177 17.55 -24.70 -2.21
N MET A 178 17.30 -25.73 -3.01
CA MET A 178 16.00 -25.89 -3.67
C MET A 178 14.95 -26.47 -2.74
N PRO A 179 13.68 -26.04 -2.85
CA PRO A 179 12.58 -26.68 -2.14
C PRO A 179 12.36 -28.11 -2.64
N ARG A 180 11.91 -29.00 -1.75
CA ARG A 180 11.49 -30.35 -2.14
C ARG A 180 10.22 -30.30 -2.97
N GLU A 181 10.00 -31.31 -3.80
CA GLU A 181 8.84 -31.35 -4.70
C GLU A 181 7.49 -31.31 -3.96
N ASP A 182 7.39 -31.98 -2.82
CA ASP A 182 6.21 -32.01 -1.95
C ASP A 182 6.03 -30.75 -1.09
N GLU A 183 7.11 -29.99 -0.87
CA GLU A 183 7.14 -28.76 -0.06
C GLU A 183 6.64 -27.52 -0.81
N ILE A 184 6.80 -27.46 -2.14
CA ILE A 184 6.51 -26.26 -2.95
C ILE A 184 5.10 -25.71 -2.68
N GLN A 185 4.12 -26.61 -2.56
CA GLN A 185 2.72 -26.25 -2.33
C GLN A 185 2.49 -25.50 -0.99
N TYR A 186 3.40 -25.62 -0.03
CA TYR A 186 3.32 -24.94 1.26
C TYR A 186 4.08 -23.61 1.27
N LEU A 187 5.02 -23.44 0.34
CA LEU A 187 5.81 -22.22 0.18
C LEU A 187 5.07 -21.13 -0.61
N THR A 188 3.91 -21.46 -1.17
CA THR A 188 3.08 -20.52 -1.93
C THR A 188 1.65 -20.56 -1.43
N HIS A 189 1.06 -19.38 -1.18
CA HIS A 189 -0.33 -19.26 -0.74
C HIS A 189 -0.91 -17.90 -1.13
N VAL A 190 -2.24 -17.77 -1.04
CA VAL A 190 -2.92 -16.47 -1.14
C VAL A 190 -3.34 -16.01 0.24
N LYS A 191 -3.01 -14.76 0.60
CA LYS A 191 -3.49 -14.11 1.82
C LYS A 191 -4.62 -13.13 1.49
N LEU A 192 -5.66 -13.14 2.33
CA LEU A 192 -6.71 -12.11 2.30
C LEU A 192 -6.39 -11.04 3.34
N LEU A 193 -6.33 -9.78 2.90
CA LEU A 193 -6.10 -8.61 3.73
C LEU A 193 -7.34 -7.72 3.73
N ASP A 194 -7.73 -7.26 4.92
CA ASP A 194 -8.72 -6.19 5.03
C ASP A 194 -8.06 -4.86 4.65
N LEU A 195 -8.58 -4.24 3.58
CA LEU A 195 -8.03 -3.01 3.01
C LEU A 195 -8.78 -1.76 3.49
N HIS A 196 -9.78 -1.88 4.37
CA HIS A 196 -10.61 -0.76 4.81
C HIS A 196 -9.84 0.40 5.46
N ASP A 197 -8.72 0.08 6.13
CA ASP A 197 -7.82 1.06 6.78
C ASP A 197 -6.52 1.31 6.00
N LYS A 198 -6.46 0.95 4.71
CA LYS A 198 -5.25 1.10 3.86
C LYS A 198 -5.36 2.32 2.93
N VAL A 199 -4.21 2.72 2.35
CA VAL A 199 -4.07 3.90 1.48
C VAL A 199 -4.89 3.73 0.19
N ASP A 200 -5.35 4.84 -0.40
CA ASP A 200 -6.35 4.88 -1.49
C ASP A 200 -6.07 3.92 -2.66
N ASP A 201 -4.82 3.77 -3.11
CA ASP A 201 -4.47 2.87 -4.22
C ASP A 201 -4.75 1.39 -3.88
N MET A 202 -4.60 1.00 -2.60
CA MET A 202 -4.87 -0.37 -2.17
C MET A 202 -6.36 -0.64 -1.97
N VAL A 203 -7.18 0.36 -1.63
CA VAL A 203 -8.62 0.17 -1.37
C VAL A 203 -9.37 -0.31 -2.62
N SER A 204 -8.83 -0.05 -3.82
CA SER A 204 -9.40 -0.51 -5.09
C SER A 204 -9.19 -2.00 -5.40
N MET A 205 -8.25 -2.66 -4.69
CA MET A 205 -7.95 -4.08 -4.90
C MET A 205 -8.93 -4.99 -4.13
N ASP A 206 -9.06 -6.24 -4.57
CA ASP A 206 -10.00 -7.22 -4.02
C ASP A 206 -9.58 -7.82 -2.67
N GLY A 207 -8.43 -7.41 -2.12
CA GLY A 207 -7.88 -7.88 -0.85
C GLY A 207 -7.03 -9.15 -0.95
N TYR A 208 -6.96 -9.81 -2.11
CA TYR A 208 -6.26 -11.07 -2.29
C TYR A 208 -4.87 -10.85 -2.87
N PHE A 209 -3.84 -11.34 -2.17
CA PHE A 209 -2.45 -11.25 -2.60
C PHE A 209 -1.80 -12.62 -2.58
N SER A 210 -1.09 -12.99 -3.64
CA SER A 210 -0.30 -14.23 -3.63
C SER A 210 1.07 -13.97 -3.00
N VAL A 211 1.58 -14.97 -2.28
CA VAL A 211 2.84 -14.90 -1.54
C VAL A 211 3.66 -16.12 -1.87
N VAL A 212 4.94 -15.92 -2.20
CA VAL A 212 5.95 -16.97 -2.34
C VAL A 212 7.00 -16.76 -1.26
N VAL A 213 7.32 -17.82 -0.53
CA VAL A 213 8.20 -17.84 0.64
C VAL A 213 9.42 -18.71 0.35
N SER A 214 10.58 -18.36 0.89
CA SER A 214 11.79 -19.19 0.76
C SER A 214 11.75 -20.44 1.63
N ASN A 215 12.45 -21.50 1.19
CA ASN A 215 12.60 -22.76 1.93
C ASN A 215 13.70 -22.74 3.00
N ARG A 216 14.53 -21.68 3.04
CA ARG A 216 15.59 -21.51 4.04
C ARG A 216 15.60 -20.11 4.64
N PHE A 217 16.12 -20.01 5.86
CA PHE A 217 16.43 -18.74 6.51
C PHE A 217 17.55 -18.01 5.77
N ILE A 218 17.61 -16.69 5.93
CA ILE A 218 18.63 -15.87 5.29
C ILE A 218 19.98 -16.11 5.98
N PRO A 219 21.01 -16.61 5.27
CA PRO A 219 22.35 -16.77 5.82
C PRO A 219 22.85 -15.45 6.40
N SER A 220 23.28 -15.50 7.67
CA SER A 220 23.63 -14.32 8.45
C SER A 220 24.98 -14.52 9.12
N GLY A 221 25.83 -13.49 9.09
CA GLY A 221 27.12 -13.54 9.78
C GLY A 221 26.97 -13.38 11.29
N GLU A 222 27.86 -14.01 12.05
CA GLU A 222 27.87 -13.86 13.53
C GLU A 222 28.30 -12.44 13.94
N ASN A 223 29.35 -11.92 13.32
CA ASN A 223 29.89 -10.59 13.60
C ASN A 223 29.83 -9.67 12.38
N ASP A 224 30.18 -10.18 11.20
CA ASP A 224 30.21 -9.40 9.98
C ASP A 224 28.87 -9.45 9.23
N MET A 225 28.62 -8.41 8.44
CA MET A 225 27.45 -8.33 7.58
C MET A 225 27.62 -9.29 6.40
N LYS A 226 26.77 -10.31 6.30
CA LYS A 226 26.76 -11.21 5.13
C LYS A 226 25.79 -10.72 4.09
N LYS A 227 26.26 -10.59 2.85
CA LYS A 227 25.40 -10.34 1.69
C LYS A 227 24.76 -11.64 1.25
N SER A 228 23.45 -11.61 1.07
CA SER A 228 22.69 -12.68 0.42
C SER A 228 21.85 -12.10 -0.72
N THR A 229 21.77 -12.81 -1.83
CA THR A 229 20.91 -12.47 -2.96
C THR A 229 19.73 -13.42 -2.97
N ILE A 230 18.53 -12.88 -2.99
CA ILE A 230 17.29 -13.65 -3.07
C ILE A 230 16.86 -13.66 -4.53
N HIS A 231 16.59 -14.85 -5.07
CA HIS A 231 16.18 -15.07 -6.45
C HIS A 231 14.79 -15.68 -6.48
N LEU A 232 13.89 -15.05 -7.23
CA LEU A 232 12.65 -15.66 -7.69
C LEU A 232 12.97 -16.44 -8.96
N VAL A 233 12.92 -17.77 -8.89
CA VAL A 233 13.28 -18.67 -9.99
C VAL A 233 12.05 -19.31 -10.62
N SER A 234 12.11 -19.52 -11.93
CA SER A 234 11.13 -20.32 -12.66
C SER A 234 11.40 -21.81 -12.46
N LEU A 235 10.35 -22.56 -12.13
CA LEU A 235 10.31 -24.02 -12.01
C LEU A 235 9.65 -24.67 -13.25
N GLU A 236 9.44 -23.92 -14.32
CA GLU A 236 8.84 -24.46 -15.54
C GLU A 236 9.70 -25.60 -16.11
N GLY A 237 9.10 -26.79 -16.25
CA GLY A 237 9.78 -27.99 -16.74
C GLY A 237 10.61 -28.74 -15.69
N TYR A 238 10.72 -28.26 -14.44
CA TYR A 238 11.48 -28.91 -13.37
C TYR A 238 10.74 -30.05 -12.65
N GLU A 239 9.61 -30.52 -13.20
CA GLU A 239 8.81 -31.61 -12.67
C GLU A 239 9.62 -32.92 -12.50
N GLY A 240 9.66 -33.43 -11.29
CA GLY A 240 10.44 -34.60 -10.91
C GLY A 240 11.94 -34.33 -10.76
N TYR A 241 12.44 -33.15 -11.14
CA TYR A 241 13.86 -32.78 -11.05
C TYR A 241 14.20 -31.97 -9.79
N LEU A 242 13.21 -31.69 -8.95
CA LEU A 242 13.43 -31.09 -7.63
C LEU A 242 13.90 -32.13 -6.62
N PRO A 243 14.56 -31.73 -5.51
CA PRO A 243 14.96 -32.66 -4.46
C PRO A 243 13.84 -33.62 -4.06
N GLU A 244 14.18 -34.91 -3.97
CA GLU A 244 13.26 -36.04 -3.70
C GLU A 244 12.23 -36.32 -4.81
N GLY A 245 12.34 -35.66 -5.96
CA GLY A 245 11.48 -35.89 -7.12
C GLY A 245 11.82 -37.16 -7.92
N ALA A 246 10.83 -37.64 -8.67
CA ALA A 246 10.91 -38.95 -9.35
C ALA A 246 12.03 -39.05 -10.41
N LYS A 247 12.45 -37.93 -11.00
CA LYS A 247 13.50 -37.85 -12.04
C LYS A 247 14.81 -37.27 -11.50
N TYR A 248 14.91 -37.01 -10.19
CA TYR A 248 16.06 -36.33 -9.60
C TYR A 248 17.38 -37.09 -9.83
N ALA A 249 17.31 -38.43 -9.85
CA ALA A 249 18.47 -39.29 -10.13
C ALA A 249 19.11 -39.02 -11.51
N GLU A 250 18.35 -38.53 -12.49
CA GLU A 250 18.89 -38.16 -13.82
C GLU A 250 19.82 -36.94 -13.74
N LEU A 251 19.73 -36.13 -12.69
CA LEU A 251 20.60 -34.96 -12.47
C LEU A 251 21.99 -35.35 -11.96
N GLU A 252 22.18 -36.55 -11.40
CA GLU A 252 23.48 -37.00 -10.89
C GLU A 252 24.54 -37.09 -12.00
N GLU A 253 24.11 -37.29 -13.25
CA GLU A 253 24.98 -37.27 -14.43
C GLU A 253 25.40 -35.83 -14.85
N LYS A 254 24.76 -34.81 -14.27
CA LYS A 254 24.95 -33.39 -14.60
C LYS A 254 25.76 -32.71 -13.50
N LYS A 255 26.65 -31.79 -13.91
CA LYS A 255 27.50 -31.04 -12.96
C LYS A 255 26.78 -29.81 -12.42
N THR A 256 25.99 -29.17 -13.28
CA THR A 256 25.34 -27.89 -12.98
C THR A 256 23.90 -27.87 -13.48
N VAL A 257 23.04 -27.20 -12.74
CA VAL A 257 21.63 -27.00 -13.05
C VAL A 257 21.39 -25.51 -13.28
N ARG A 258 20.81 -25.15 -14.43
CA ARG A 258 20.54 -23.75 -14.82
C ARG A 258 19.12 -23.34 -14.47
N LEU A 259 18.97 -22.33 -13.62
CA LEU A 259 17.67 -21.73 -13.33
C LEU A 259 17.54 -20.36 -14.00
N VAL A 260 16.33 -20.04 -14.46
CA VAL A 260 15.98 -18.69 -14.89
C VAL A 260 15.56 -17.90 -13.65
N SER A 261 16.26 -16.80 -13.37
CA SER A 261 15.97 -15.86 -12.29
C SER A 261 15.08 -14.75 -12.82
N LEU A 262 13.78 -14.81 -12.54
CA LEU A 262 12.79 -13.82 -13.00
C LEU A 262 12.94 -12.46 -12.34
N PHE A 263 13.35 -12.46 -11.06
CA PHE A 263 13.60 -11.27 -10.27
C PHE A 263 14.60 -11.58 -9.16
N SER A 264 15.42 -10.61 -8.78
CA SER A 264 16.34 -10.77 -7.66
C SER A 264 16.59 -9.45 -6.93
N TRP A 265 16.92 -9.56 -5.64
CA TRP A 265 17.33 -8.43 -4.82
C TRP A 265 18.35 -8.86 -3.76
N HIS A 266 19.09 -7.89 -3.23
CA HIS A 266 20.13 -8.15 -2.24
C HIS A 266 19.66 -7.77 -0.83
N VAL A 267 20.16 -8.50 0.16
CA VAL A 267 19.94 -8.22 1.58
C VAL A 267 21.25 -8.41 2.33
N PHE A 268 21.41 -7.64 3.40
CA PHE A 268 22.58 -7.65 4.26
C PHE A 268 22.15 -8.09 5.66
N SER A 269 22.71 -9.19 6.14
CA SER A 269 22.30 -9.78 7.42
C SER A 269 23.45 -10.06 8.39
N THR A 270 23.27 -9.65 9.64
CA THR A 270 24.17 -9.96 10.77
C THR A 270 23.37 -10.27 12.03
N GLN A 271 23.80 -11.28 12.79
CA GLN A 271 23.14 -11.65 14.06
C GLN A 271 23.34 -10.60 15.15
N LYS A 272 24.41 -9.80 15.07
CA LYS A 272 24.78 -8.77 16.04
C LYS A 272 24.18 -7.39 15.73
N GLY A 273 23.27 -7.31 14.76
CA GLY A 273 22.83 -6.04 14.16
C GLY A 273 22.39 -4.97 15.17
N GLU A 274 23.07 -3.82 15.14
CA GLU A 274 22.70 -2.63 15.90
C GLU A 274 21.37 -2.01 15.41
N SER A 275 20.91 -2.41 14.21
CA SER A 275 19.74 -1.88 13.53
C SER A 275 18.43 -2.63 13.82
N ASP A 276 18.43 -3.61 14.73
CA ASP A 276 17.16 -4.16 15.23
C ASP A 276 16.43 -3.08 16.04
N PHE A 277 15.11 -2.94 15.85
CA PHE A 277 14.30 -1.92 16.53
C PHE A 277 14.51 -1.93 18.04
N ARG A 278 14.63 -3.13 18.62
CA ARG A 278 14.93 -3.31 20.04
C ARG A 278 16.27 -2.67 20.40
N ASN A 279 17.33 -2.97 19.64
CA ASN A 279 18.67 -2.44 19.88
C ASN A 279 18.72 -0.91 19.66
N ILE A 280 18.04 -0.40 18.63
CA ILE A 280 17.89 1.04 18.40
C ILE A 280 17.23 1.69 19.61
N ILE A 281 16.08 1.18 20.07
CA ILE A 281 15.38 1.78 21.22
C ILE A 281 16.21 1.71 22.50
N THR A 282 16.88 0.59 22.77
CA THR A 282 17.69 0.47 23.99
C THR A 282 18.94 1.35 23.96
N ASN A 283 19.45 1.65 22.77
CA ASN A 283 20.65 2.47 22.56
C ASN A 283 20.32 3.90 22.12
N ILE A 284 19.05 4.31 22.10
CA ILE A 284 18.67 5.70 21.84
C ILE A 284 19.26 6.55 22.96
N ASP A 285 20.26 7.35 22.58
CA ASP A 285 20.91 8.30 23.46
C ASP A 285 19.99 9.53 23.65
N SER A 286 19.11 9.46 24.64
CA SER A 286 18.14 10.52 24.92
C SER A 286 18.73 11.76 25.58
N LYS A 287 20.07 11.92 25.65
CA LYS A 287 20.81 13.02 26.30
C LYS A 287 20.09 14.39 26.33
N PRO A 288 19.74 15.03 25.20
CA PRO A 288 19.11 16.35 25.21
C PRO A 288 17.62 16.36 25.60
N LEU A 289 16.97 15.20 25.64
CA LEU A 289 15.59 15.01 26.13
C LEU A 289 15.54 14.52 27.59
N ALA A 290 16.68 14.16 28.17
CA ALA A 290 16.80 13.75 29.56
C ALA A 290 16.74 15.00 30.45
N MET A 291 15.54 15.34 30.91
CA MET A 291 15.37 16.30 32.00
C MET A 291 15.73 15.65 33.34
N THR A 292 16.36 16.40 34.23
CA THR A 292 16.47 16.04 35.64
C THR A 292 15.08 15.80 36.21
N GLU A 293 14.93 14.76 37.03
CA GLU A 293 13.65 14.35 37.57
C GLU A 293 13.00 15.50 38.36
N ASN A 294 11.92 16.06 37.82
CA ASN A 294 11.13 17.13 38.42
C ASN A 294 9.65 16.73 38.43
N GLU A 295 8.85 17.37 39.27
CA GLU A 295 7.43 17.05 39.44
C GLU A 295 6.64 17.07 38.12
N VAL A 296 6.90 18.07 37.27
CA VAL A 296 6.31 18.22 35.92
C VAL A 296 6.64 17.00 35.04
N LEU A 297 7.86 16.46 35.13
CA LEU A 297 8.29 15.28 34.38
C LEU A 297 7.62 14.00 34.90
N ARG A 298 7.36 13.89 36.21
CA ARG A 298 6.57 12.78 36.78
C ARG A 298 5.13 12.78 36.27
N ARG A 299 4.58 13.96 35.93
CA ARG A 299 3.31 14.12 35.21
C ARG A 299 3.45 13.88 33.70
N GLY A 300 4.63 13.49 33.20
CA GLY A 300 4.90 13.26 31.77
C GLY A 300 4.90 14.55 30.93
N GLN A 301 4.93 15.72 31.57
CA GLN A 301 4.95 17.02 30.92
C GLN A 301 6.39 17.52 30.82
N ILE A 302 6.67 18.28 29.77
CA ILE A 302 7.96 18.91 29.51
C ILE A 302 7.71 20.39 29.18
N PRO A 303 8.41 21.34 29.82
CA PRO A 303 8.35 22.74 29.44
C PRO A 303 9.06 22.95 28.11
N LEU A 304 8.36 23.51 27.12
CA LEU A 304 8.90 23.84 25.81
C LEU A 304 8.74 25.34 25.53
N HIS A 305 9.69 25.90 24.78
CA HIS A 305 9.52 27.25 24.23
C HIS A 305 8.33 27.26 23.27
N HIS A 306 7.36 28.11 23.57
CA HIS A 306 6.14 28.24 22.82
C HIS A 306 6.03 29.68 22.30
N ARG A 307 5.82 29.82 21.00
CA ARG A 307 5.45 31.10 20.41
C ARG A 307 3.93 31.13 20.22
N THR A 308 3.26 32.03 20.93
CA THR A 308 1.80 32.14 20.86
C THR A 308 1.36 32.60 19.47
N ARG A 309 0.08 32.48 19.17
CA ARG A 309 -0.50 32.95 17.89
C ARG A 309 -0.34 34.47 17.70
N THR A 310 -0.25 35.24 18.78
CA THR A 310 0.04 36.68 18.79
C THR A 310 1.53 36.99 18.58
N GLY A 311 2.39 35.97 18.56
CA GLY A 311 3.83 36.09 18.30
C GLY A 311 4.70 36.23 19.55
N GLU A 312 4.09 36.25 20.75
CA GLU A 312 4.77 36.34 22.03
C GLU A 312 5.58 35.07 22.29
N LYS A 313 6.74 35.22 22.94
CA LYS A 313 7.59 34.10 23.32
C LYS A 313 7.32 33.77 24.78
N THR A 314 6.81 32.57 25.04
CA THR A 314 6.51 32.07 26.38
C THR A 314 7.03 30.64 26.53
N VAL A 315 6.83 30.05 27.71
CA VAL A 315 7.04 28.63 27.97
C VAL A 315 5.67 27.99 28.19
N SER A 316 5.47 26.82 27.61
CA SER A 316 4.24 26.05 27.81
C SER A 316 4.59 24.59 28.07
N LEU A 317 3.79 23.94 28.90
CA LEU A 317 3.90 22.51 29.16
C LEU A 317 3.39 21.75 27.94
N TYR A 318 4.10 20.68 27.60
CA TYR A 318 3.73 19.74 26.56
C TYR A 318 3.89 18.31 27.05
N ARG A 319 2.88 17.48 26.80
CA ARG A 319 2.82 16.05 27.09
C ARG A 319 2.61 15.30 25.79
N GLY A 320 3.52 14.38 25.50
CA GLY A 320 3.42 13.50 24.34
C GLY A 320 2.28 12.47 24.46
N PRO A 321 1.99 11.73 23.38
CA PRO A 321 0.96 10.69 23.39
C PRO A 321 1.36 9.43 24.18
N LEU A 322 2.66 9.21 24.39
CA LEU A 322 3.19 8.08 25.16
C LEU A 322 3.45 8.52 26.60
N ILE A 323 2.45 8.33 27.46
CA ILE A 323 2.53 8.67 28.88
C ILE A 323 2.73 7.41 29.74
N PRO A 324 3.49 7.50 30.85
CA PRO A 324 3.82 6.33 31.69
C PRO A 324 2.70 5.93 32.67
N TYR A 325 1.51 6.52 32.55
CA TYR A 325 0.36 6.28 33.43
C TYR A 325 -0.95 6.33 32.63
N PRO A 326 -2.03 5.68 33.10
CA PRO A 326 -3.33 5.73 32.42
C PRO A 326 -3.91 7.17 32.45
N PRO A 327 -4.33 7.73 31.32
CA PRO A 327 -4.86 9.09 31.28
C PRO A 327 -6.23 9.16 31.96
N GLU A 328 -6.48 10.25 32.70
CA GLU A 328 -7.82 10.58 33.15
C GLU A 328 -8.72 11.00 31.97
N ALA A 329 -9.99 10.60 32.02
CA ALA A 329 -10.96 10.95 31.00
C ALA A 329 -11.26 12.46 31.05
N SER A 330 -10.78 13.20 30.05
CA SER A 330 -11.14 14.61 29.90
C SER A 330 -12.62 14.74 29.52
N PRO A 331 -13.38 15.68 30.11
CA PRO A 331 -14.73 15.98 29.66
C PRO A 331 -14.69 16.34 28.17
N ARG A 332 -15.58 15.75 27.37
CA ARG A 332 -15.68 16.00 25.92
C ARG A 332 -16.16 17.43 25.66
N ILE A 333 -15.26 18.40 25.78
CA ILE A 333 -15.55 19.79 25.43
C ILE A 333 -15.29 19.95 23.94
N THR A 334 -16.34 20.19 23.17
CA THR A 334 -16.22 20.53 21.76
C THR A 334 -15.74 21.97 21.64
N LYS A 335 -14.46 22.15 21.30
CA LYS A 335 -13.90 23.47 20.97
C LYS A 335 -13.55 23.52 19.49
N HIS A 336 -13.73 24.69 18.87
CA HIS A 336 -13.56 24.89 17.42
C HIS A 336 -12.14 25.32 17.02
N THR A 337 -11.28 25.64 18.00
CA THR A 337 -9.92 26.10 17.79
C THR A 337 -8.96 25.36 18.72
N ALA A 338 -7.69 25.27 18.30
CA ALA A 338 -6.64 24.68 19.11
C ALA A 338 -6.38 25.43 20.40
N ASP A 339 -6.41 26.78 20.35
CA ASP A 339 -6.26 27.64 21.52
C ASP A 339 -7.33 27.34 22.57
N GLY A 340 -8.51 26.91 22.13
CA GLY A 340 -9.54 26.43 23.03
C GLY A 340 -9.05 25.27 23.91
N PHE A 341 -8.22 24.37 23.38
CA PHE A 341 -7.71 23.20 24.10
C PHE A 341 -6.46 23.47 24.94
N MET A 342 -6.03 24.73 25.10
CA MET A 342 -5.02 25.07 26.11
C MET A 342 -5.63 24.91 27.52
N ILE A 343 -4.86 24.33 28.43
CA ILE A 343 -5.24 24.14 29.84
C ILE A 343 -4.29 24.98 30.69
N TYR A 344 -4.80 25.76 31.65
CA TYR A 344 -3.94 26.50 32.56
C TYR A 344 -3.57 25.61 33.76
N ASP A 345 -2.28 25.49 34.05
CA ASP A 345 -1.77 24.84 35.26
C ASP A 345 -1.57 25.90 36.36
N PRO A 346 -2.44 25.94 37.38
CA PRO A 346 -2.37 26.95 38.43
C PRO A 346 -1.16 26.77 39.37
N GLU A 347 -0.59 25.57 39.46
CA GLU A 347 0.53 25.31 40.39
C GLU A 347 1.84 25.93 39.88
N HIS A 348 2.07 25.85 38.57
CA HIS A 348 3.29 26.35 37.93
C HIS A 348 3.07 27.68 37.18
N GLY A 349 1.83 28.12 37.05
CA GLY A 349 1.47 29.34 36.30
C GLY A 349 1.72 29.24 34.80
N LEU A 350 1.80 28.02 34.26
CA LEU A 350 2.10 27.74 32.85
C LEU A 350 0.86 27.25 32.10
N MET A 351 0.82 27.50 30.79
CA MET A 351 -0.18 26.90 29.91
C MET A 351 0.29 25.51 29.46
N ASP A 352 -0.60 24.52 29.51
CA ASP A 352 -0.45 23.21 28.90
C ASP A 352 -1.06 23.22 27.49
N ALA A 353 -0.19 23.04 26.50
CA ALA A 353 -0.51 23.03 25.08
C ALA A 353 -0.74 21.62 24.51
N SER A 354 -0.73 20.56 25.32
CA SER A 354 -0.77 19.16 24.87
C SER A 354 -1.99 18.84 24.02
N TYR A 355 -3.20 19.20 24.49
CA TYR A 355 -4.43 18.95 23.74
C TYR A 355 -4.58 19.90 22.55
N SER A 356 -4.07 21.12 22.64
CA SER A 356 -3.99 22.06 21.52
C SER A 356 -3.13 21.49 20.39
N ALA A 357 -1.95 20.98 20.72
CA ALA A 357 -1.04 20.33 19.79
C ALA A 357 -1.65 19.07 19.19
N ALA A 358 -2.28 18.21 19.99
CA ALA A 358 -2.96 17.01 19.51
C ALA A 358 -4.12 17.34 18.54
N TRP A 359 -4.92 18.36 18.85
CA TRP A 359 -6.00 18.82 17.97
C TRP A 359 -5.47 19.36 16.64
N GLN A 360 -4.38 20.15 16.67
CA GLN A 360 -3.75 20.63 15.44
C GLN A 360 -3.12 19.51 14.63
N LEU A 361 -2.44 18.56 15.28
CA LEU A 361 -1.89 17.39 14.62
C LEU A 361 -2.97 16.60 13.89
N GLY A 362 -4.10 16.34 14.56
CA GLY A 362 -5.24 15.68 13.93
C GLY A 362 -5.74 16.43 12.68
N ARG A 363 -5.84 17.76 12.73
CA ARG A 363 -6.20 18.57 11.57
C ARG A 363 -5.17 18.48 10.44
N LEU A 364 -3.88 18.56 10.76
CA LEU A 364 -2.80 18.46 9.77
C LEU A 364 -2.76 17.07 9.12
N LEU A 365 -2.99 16.01 9.89
CA LEU A 365 -3.10 14.64 9.38
C LEU A 365 -4.30 14.47 8.44
N ILE A 366 -5.46 15.03 8.79
CA ILE A 366 -6.63 15.04 7.91
C ILE A 366 -6.35 15.84 6.64
N LEU A 367 -5.72 17.00 6.73
CA LEU A 367 -5.38 17.83 5.57
C LEU A 367 -4.35 17.16 4.65
N LYS A 368 -3.44 16.35 5.21
CA LYS A 368 -2.49 15.55 4.43
C LYS A 368 -3.19 14.47 3.61
N ASN A 369 -4.32 13.93 4.10
CA ASN A 369 -5.13 12.97 3.36
C ASN A 369 -6.09 13.71 2.41
N GLN A 370 -5.73 13.80 1.14
CA GLN A 370 -6.49 14.53 0.12
C GLN A 370 -7.91 13.99 -0.08
N ALA A 371 -8.10 12.67 -0.01
CA ALA A 371 -9.42 12.05 -0.16
C ALA A 371 -10.36 12.43 0.98
N ILE A 372 -9.92 12.29 2.24
CA ILE A 372 -10.71 12.68 3.41
C ILE A 372 -10.99 14.19 3.40
N ALA A 373 -9.99 15.02 3.08
CA ALA A 373 -10.17 16.47 2.98
C ALA A 373 -11.20 16.85 1.90
N SER A 374 -11.14 16.22 0.73
CA SER A 374 -12.08 16.45 -0.38
C SER A 374 -13.50 16.00 -0.04
N ALA A 375 -13.63 14.82 0.58
CA ALA A 375 -14.91 14.30 1.07
C ALA A 375 -15.52 15.22 2.13
N LEU A 376 -14.72 15.70 3.08
CA LEU A 376 -15.15 16.62 4.14
C LEU A 376 -15.62 17.97 3.56
N ILE A 377 -14.90 18.53 2.58
CA ILE A 377 -15.31 19.76 1.90
C ILE A 377 -16.63 19.55 1.15
N THR A 378 -16.77 18.43 0.44
CA THR A 378 -17.98 18.08 -0.30
C THR A 378 -19.17 17.93 0.64
N TRP A 379 -18.99 17.23 1.76
CA TRP A 379 -20.00 17.09 2.80
C TRP A 379 -20.40 18.45 3.39
N LYS A 380 -19.44 19.33 3.71
CA LYS A 380 -19.73 20.69 4.19
C LYS A 380 -20.49 21.53 3.16
N LYS A 381 -20.13 21.44 1.88
CA LYS A 381 -20.84 22.12 0.78
C LYS A 381 -22.28 21.62 0.67
N ASN A 382 -22.50 20.31 0.78
CA ASN A 382 -23.83 19.72 0.72
C ASN A 382 -24.71 20.18 1.90
N ILE A 383 -24.16 20.21 3.12
CA ILE A 383 -24.89 20.75 4.29
C ILE A 383 -25.23 22.22 4.11
N SER A 384 -24.28 23.04 3.65
CA SER A 384 -24.52 24.46 3.40
C SER A 384 -25.62 24.66 2.35
N ARG A 385 -25.57 23.88 1.25
CA ARG A 385 -26.59 23.87 0.20
C ARG A 385 -27.96 23.47 0.76
N GLN A 386 -28.04 22.44 1.60
CA GLN A 386 -29.29 22.02 2.23
C GLN A 386 -29.88 23.13 3.11
N LYS A 387 -29.06 23.75 3.96
CA LYS A 387 -29.48 24.89 4.78
C LYS A 387 -29.98 26.07 3.94
N HIS A 388 -29.31 26.38 2.83
CA HIS A 388 -29.78 27.41 1.89
C HIS A 388 -31.10 27.04 1.22
N LEU A 389 -31.28 25.79 0.82
CA LEU A 389 -32.55 25.33 0.24
C LEU A 389 -33.70 25.40 1.25
N GLU A 390 -33.45 25.04 2.51
CA GLU A 390 -34.42 25.15 3.60
C GLU A 390 -34.78 26.61 3.90
N ALA A 391 -33.77 27.50 3.96
CA ALA A 391 -33.98 28.94 4.10
C ALA A 391 -34.81 29.50 2.93
N ASN A 392 -34.46 29.18 1.69
CA ASN A 392 -35.21 29.62 0.51
C ASN A 392 -36.64 29.08 0.48
N LYS A 393 -36.87 27.83 0.89
CA LYS A 393 -38.22 27.28 1.03
C LYS A 393 -39.04 28.03 2.08
N SER A 394 -38.42 28.44 3.19
CA SER A 394 -39.11 29.21 4.23
C SER A 394 -39.48 30.63 3.75
N VAL A 395 -38.59 31.30 3.02
CA VAL A 395 -38.85 32.61 2.39
C VAL A 395 -39.94 32.49 1.33
N PHE A 396 -39.86 31.49 0.45
CA PHE A 396 -40.88 31.25 -0.58
C PHE A 396 -42.25 30.96 0.03
N LYS A 397 -42.30 30.15 1.10
CA LYS A 397 -43.54 29.83 1.81
C LYS A 397 -44.11 31.08 2.50
N ALA A 398 -43.28 31.94 3.08
CA ALA A 398 -43.70 33.23 3.64
C ALA A 398 -44.23 34.17 2.55
N GLN A 399 -43.54 34.29 1.40
CA GLN A 399 -44.01 35.09 0.26
C GLN A 399 -45.36 34.59 -0.29
N MET A 400 -45.57 33.26 -0.33
CA MET A 400 -46.85 32.67 -0.72
C MET A 400 -47.96 32.92 0.31
N GLN A 401 -47.64 32.93 1.60
CA GLN A 401 -48.58 33.21 2.69
C GLN A 401 -48.99 34.68 2.76
N PHE A 402 -48.10 35.61 2.39
CA PHE A 402 -48.36 37.05 2.39
C PHE A 402 -48.92 37.60 1.07
N GLY A 403 -49.20 36.76 0.07
CA GLY A 403 -49.97 37.16 -1.11
C GLY A 403 -49.37 38.30 -1.94
N LEU A 404 -48.04 38.47 -1.92
CA LEU A 404 -47.36 39.48 -2.73
C LEU A 404 -47.44 39.07 -4.21
N LYS A 405 -48.35 39.72 -4.95
CA LYS A 405 -48.43 39.62 -6.41
C LYS A 405 -47.19 40.26 -7.01
N MET A 406 -46.46 39.52 -7.83
CA MET A 406 -45.33 40.05 -8.59
C MET A 406 -45.83 41.06 -9.64
N GLU A 407 -45.86 42.35 -9.28
CA GLU A 407 -45.66 43.41 -10.26
C GLU A 407 -44.15 43.72 -10.31
N GLN A 408 -43.60 43.83 -11.51
CA GLN A 408 -42.15 43.92 -11.77
C GLN A 408 -41.41 45.10 -11.07
N GLY A 409 -42.12 45.98 -10.37
CA GLY A 409 -41.55 47.01 -9.50
C GLY A 409 -41.07 46.51 -8.14
N ASP A 410 -41.68 45.45 -7.59
CA ASP A 410 -41.44 45.04 -6.19
C ASP A 410 -40.09 44.33 -5.98
N ILE A 411 -39.52 43.72 -7.02
CA ILE A 411 -38.18 43.10 -6.91
C ILE A 411 -37.11 44.16 -6.75
N ILE A 412 -37.23 45.29 -7.47
CA ILE A 412 -36.28 46.39 -7.38
C ILE A 412 -36.48 47.12 -6.05
N ASP A 413 -37.71 47.38 -5.62
CA ASP A 413 -37.96 48.01 -4.32
C ASP A 413 -37.58 47.12 -3.13
N PHE A 414 -37.77 45.80 -3.21
CA PHE A 414 -37.29 44.88 -2.18
C PHE A 414 -35.75 44.80 -2.14
N TRP A 415 -35.10 44.73 -3.32
CA TRP A 415 -33.64 44.76 -3.41
C TRP A 415 -33.05 46.07 -2.88
N VAL A 416 -33.63 47.21 -3.29
CA VAL A 416 -33.10 48.55 -2.99
C VAL A 416 -33.44 48.96 -1.56
N ASN A 417 -34.66 48.73 -1.06
CA ASN A 417 -35.08 49.27 0.24
C ASN A 417 -34.93 48.31 1.41
N THR A 418 -34.93 46.99 1.17
CA THR A 418 -34.90 45.98 2.24
C THR A 418 -33.59 45.19 2.22
N LEU A 419 -33.25 44.57 1.09
CA LEU A 419 -32.08 43.71 0.99
C LEU A 419 -30.76 44.50 1.05
N SER A 420 -30.69 45.68 0.40
CA SER A 420 -29.50 46.54 0.46
C SER A 420 -29.23 47.04 1.89
N LYS A 421 -30.29 47.32 2.64
CA LYS A 421 -30.23 47.76 4.03
C LYS A 421 -29.75 46.63 4.94
N GLU A 422 -30.29 45.43 4.79
CA GLU A 422 -29.83 44.25 5.54
C GLU A 422 -28.40 43.84 5.17
N LEU A 423 -27.96 44.03 3.93
CA LEU A 423 -26.57 43.79 3.47
C LEU A 423 -25.59 44.85 3.96
N LEU A 424 -26.04 46.10 4.14
CA LEU A 424 -25.23 47.19 4.69
C LEU A 424 -25.21 47.19 6.24
N GLU A 425 -26.27 46.71 6.88
CA GLU A 425 -26.40 46.63 8.34
C GLU A 425 -25.80 45.33 8.93
N ASN A 426 -25.80 44.21 8.17
CA ASN A 426 -25.08 43.01 8.57
C ASN A 426 -23.72 42.94 7.84
N GLU A 427 -22.66 43.35 8.54
CA GLU A 427 -21.25 43.31 8.13
C GLU A 427 -20.84 41.97 7.47
N LEU A 428 -21.01 41.85 6.16
CA LEU A 428 -20.41 40.79 5.33
C LEU A 428 -19.31 41.31 4.39
N ILE A 429 -18.91 42.56 4.57
CA ILE A 429 -17.67 43.11 4.03
C ILE A 429 -16.87 43.60 5.23
N ALA A 430 -15.77 42.93 5.56
CA ALA A 430 -14.78 43.52 6.45
C ALA A 430 -14.39 44.89 5.88
N PRO A 431 -14.50 46.00 6.62
CA PRO A 431 -14.03 47.27 6.12
C PRO A 431 -12.54 47.14 5.85
N ILE A 432 -12.16 47.23 4.58
CA ILE A 432 -10.79 47.54 4.20
C ILE A 432 -10.53 48.89 4.85
N SER A 433 -9.63 48.93 5.83
CA SER A 433 -9.14 50.17 6.42
C SER A 433 -8.44 50.97 5.34
N ILE A 434 -9.18 51.82 4.65
CA ILE A 434 -8.61 52.88 3.84
C ILE A 434 -8.46 54.07 4.79
N ASP A 435 -7.22 54.25 5.26
CA ASP A 435 -6.79 55.49 5.89
C ASP A 435 -6.92 56.63 4.86
N THR A 436 -8.01 57.39 4.96
CA THR A 436 -8.14 58.69 4.30
C THR A 436 -8.81 59.68 5.25
N LYS A 437 -8.03 60.20 6.21
CA LYS A 437 -8.27 61.55 6.74
C LYS A 437 -7.38 62.55 6.02
N LEU A 438 -7.86 63.01 4.88
CA LEU A 438 -7.51 64.30 4.30
C LEU A 438 -8.82 65.00 3.96
N GLU A 439 -9.25 65.91 4.83
CA GLU A 439 -9.69 67.22 4.35
C GLU A 439 -9.57 68.29 5.45
N LYS A 440 -8.83 69.34 5.08
CA LYS A 440 -8.79 70.68 5.67
C LYS A 440 -10.22 71.26 5.63
N LYS A 441 -10.65 72.21 6.46
CA LYS A 441 -10.11 73.57 6.63
C LYS A 441 -11.05 74.39 7.55
N GLY A 442 -10.52 75.41 8.23
CA GLY A 442 -11.28 76.54 8.81
C GLY A 442 -11.04 76.72 10.31
N ASP A 443 -9.91 77.28 10.74
CA ASP A 443 -9.74 78.71 11.08
C ASP A 443 -10.83 79.28 12.01
N GLN A 444 -10.48 79.47 13.28
CA GLN A 444 -10.59 80.76 13.98
C GLN A 444 -9.88 80.69 15.35
N ASP A 445 -8.69 81.30 15.37
CA ASP A 445 -8.22 82.32 16.30
C ASP A 445 -8.28 82.19 17.83
N GLU A 446 -7.16 82.71 18.38
CA GLU A 446 -6.98 83.41 19.65
C GLU A 446 -6.53 82.66 20.92
N LYS A 447 -5.20 82.71 21.08
CA LYS A 447 -4.48 83.45 22.13
C LYS A 447 -4.21 82.80 23.51
N LEU A 448 -2.93 82.99 23.86
CA LEU A 448 -2.34 83.37 25.16
C LEU A 448 -1.87 82.26 26.11
N GLU A 449 -0.54 82.21 26.25
CA GLU A 449 0.24 82.30 27.52
C GLU A 449 -0.18 81.35 28.66
N LYS A 450 0.67 80.45 29.14
CA LYS A 450 2.04 80.63 29.66
C LYS A 450 2.70 79.28 29.88
#